data_AF-A0A9P9CK76-F1
#
_entry.id   AF-A0A9P9CK76-F1
#
_cell.length_a   1.000
_cell.length_b   1.000
_cell.length_c   1.000
_cell.angle_alpha   90.00
_cell.angle_beta   90.00
_cell.angle_gamma   90.00
#
_symmetry.space_group_name_H-M   'P 1'
#
loop_
_entity.id
_entity.type
_entity.pdbx_description
1 polymer ?
#
loop_
_entity_poly.entity_id
_entity_poly.type
_entity_poly.pdbx_seq_one_letter_code
_entity_poly.pdbx_strand_id
1 'polypeptide(L)'
;GYKQNQQRRQQLKTGNPVIKRLQARYNGLVKKLHDLATERRITFPLPQLLPPDILSLRDDPALLEDVWLGSTEGNTPLWLSDPKVRIGIRAMHLLDRCNEESARLKREHSQLTDWLVNHWKRVQLMKVDDPRMFTGSMSGAFPLISFR
;
A
#
# COMPACT_ATOMS: atom_id res chain seq x y z
N GLY A 1 1.46 36.89 7.04
CA GLY A 1 1.30 36.36 5.68
C GLY A 1 2.49 36.64 4.78
N TYR A 2 2.54 37.81 4.12
CA TYR A 2 3.49 38.11 3.04
C TYR A 2 4.98 38.04 3.44
N LYS A 3 5.38 38.65 4.57
CA LYS A 3 6.78 38.62 5.07
C LYS A 3 7.27 37.19 5.39
N GLN A 4 6.43 36.37 6.01
CA GLN A 4 6.73 34.96 6.29
C GLN A 4 6.88 34.15 4.99
N ASN A 5 6.04 34.43 3.98
CA ASN A 5 6.15 33.78 2.68
C ASN A 5 7.43 34.20 1.93
N GLN A 6 7.86 35.46 2.04
CA GLN A 6 9.15 35.91 1.50
C GLN A 6 10.35 35.25 2.19
N GLN A 7 10.33 35.16 3.53
CA GLN A 7 11.36 34.46 4.30
C GLN A 7 11.43 32.98 3.93
N ARG A 8 10.28 32.31 3.80
CA ARG A 8 10.22 30.91 3.35
C ARG A 8 10.79 30.75 1.95
N ARG A 9 10.49 31.66 1.01
CA ARG A 9 11.08 31.67 -0.34
C ARG A 9 12.59 31.92 -0.32
N GLN A 10 13.10 32.77 0.56
CA GLN A 10 14.55 32.99 0.71
C GLN A 10 15.27 31.78 1.28
N GLN A 11 14.69 31.11 2.29
CA GLN A 11 15.22 29.86 2.86
C GLN A 11 15.18 28.69 1.85
N LEU A 12 14.17 28.67 0.96
CA LEU A 12 14.15 27.74 -0.16
C LEU A 12 15.27 28.04 -1.17
N LYS A 13 15.53 29.32 -1.47
CA LYS A 13 16.62 29.75 -2.36
C LYS A 13 18.02 29.46 -1.82
N THR A 14 18.23 29.51 -0.50
CA THR A 14 19.55 29.22 0.11
C THR A 14 19.77 27.72 0.39
N GLY A 15 18.75 26.91 0.15
CA GLY A 15 18.72 25.47 0.39
C GLY A 15 18.52 25.17 1.88
N ASN A 16 17.45 24.46 2.21
CA ASN A 16 17.16 24.05 3.58
C ASN A 16 18.35 23.21 4.13
N PRO A 17 18.92 23.54 5.30
CA PRO A 17 20.05 22.83 5.88
C PRO A 17 19.78 21.34 6.13
N VAL A 18 18.51 20.96 6.31
CA VAL A 18 18.09 19.55 6.37
C VAL A 18 18.34 18.84 5.04
N ILE A 19 17.99 19.47 3.92
CA ILE A 19 18.18 18.90 2.58
C ILE A 19 19.67 18.73 2.27
N LYS A 20 20.52 19.73 2.62
CA LYS A 20 21.98 19.63 2.46
C LYS A 20 22.56 18.41 3.19
N ARG A 21 22.10 18.17 4.43
CA ARG A 21 22.54 17.01 5.22
C ARG A 21 22.09 15.69 4.60
N LEU A 22 20.85 15.62 4.11
CA LEU A 22 20.31 14.42 3.46
C LEU A 22 21.05 14.10 2.16
N GLN A 23 21.31 15.12 1.34
CA GLN A 23 22.09 15.01 0.11
C GLN A 23 23.51 14.51 0.36
N ALA A 24 24.21 15.08 1.36
CA ALA A 24 25.54 14.59 1.75
C ALA A 24 25.51 13.14 2.23
N ARG A 25 24.48 12.75 3.00
CA ARG A 25 24.28 11.37 3.45
C ARG A 25 24.04 10.43 2.27
N TYR A 26 23.15 10.81 1.34
CA TYR A 26 22.87 10.03 0.13
C TYR A 26 24.14 9.81 -0.69
N ASN A 27 24.87 10.88 -1.02
CA ASN A 27 26.12 10.78 -1.78
C ASN A 27 27.17 9.92 -1.05
N GLY A 28 27.23 9.98 0.27
CA GLY A 28 28.07 9.09 1.08
C GLY A 28 27.69 7.61 0.96
N LEU A 29 26.39 7.30 0.90
CA LEU A 29 25.91 5.93 0.69
C LEU A 29 26.17 5.44 -0.73
N VAL A 30 25.96 6.27 -1.74
CA VAL A 30 26.24 5.93 -3.15
C VAL A 30 27.72 5.59 -3.36
N LYS A 31 28.64 6.33 -2.73
CA LYS A 31 30.07 6.02 -2.76
C LYS A 31 30.38 4.64 -2.18
N LYS A 32 29.90 4.37 -0.96
CA LYS A 32 30.06 3.05 -0.32
C LYS A 32 29.48 1.93 -1.17
N LEU A 33 28.37 2.20 -1.84
CA LEU A 33 27.71 1.24 -2.71
C LEU A 33 28.54 0.96 -3.97
N HIS A 34 29.20 1.97 -4.56
CA HIS A 34 30.16 1.77 -5.65
C HIS A 34 31.39 0.97 -5.21
N ASP A 35 31.91 1.24 -4.01
CA ASP A 35 33.03 0.49 -3.44
C ASP A 35 32.67 -1.00 -3.32
N LEU A 36 31.52 -1.29 -2.69
CA LEU A 36 31.01 -2.67 -2.54
C LEU A 36 30.66 -3.34 -3.88
N ALA A 37 30.14 -2.58 -4.85
CA ALA A 37 29.82 -3.10 -6.17
C ALA A 37 31.09 -3.49 -6.94
N THR A 38 32.16 -2.71 -6.79
CA THR A 38 33.48 -3.00 -7.36
C THR A 38 34.07 -4.28 -6.77
N GLU A 39 34.03 -4.40 -5.44
CA GLU A 39 34.50 -5.61 -4.73
C GLU A 39 33.74 -6.87 -5.15
N ARG A 40 32.41 -6.76 -5.30
CA ARG A 40 31.51 -7.89 -5.58
C ARG A 40 31.23 -8.12 -7.06
N ARG A 41 31.85 -7.35 -7.96
CA ARG A 41 31.65 -7.40 -9.43
C ARG A 41 30.17 -7.33 -9.83
N ILE A 42 29.43 -6.45 -9.18
CA ILE A 42 28.01 -6.25 -9.45
C ILE A 42 27.84 -5.51 -10.79
N THR A 43 26.93 -6.00 -11.64
CA THR A 43 26.73 -5.49 -13.01
C THR A 43 25.48 -4.64 -13.19
N PHE A 44 24.61 -4.52 -12.17
CA PHE A 44 23.40 -3.70 -12.30
C PHE A 44 23.74 -2.19 -12.23
N PRO A 45 22.96 -1.32 -12.91
CA PRO A 45 23.21 0.11 -12.94
C PRO A 45 23.08 0.71 -11.54
N LEU A 46 24.14 1.37 -11.08
CA LEU A 46 24.18 2.00 -9.76
C LEU A 46 23.56 3.40 -9.79
N PRO A 47 22.99 3.86 -8.67
CA PRO A 47 22.46 5.21 -8.56
C PRO A 47 23.55 6.27 -8.74
N GLN A 48 23.22 7.35 -9.45
CA GLN A 48 24.14 8.47 -9.70
C GLN A 48 24.32 9.34 -8.45
N LEU A 49 25.51 9.94 -8.33
CA LEU A 49 25.79 10.97 -7.32
C LEU A 49 25.01 12.25 -7.63
N LEU A 50 24.41 12.84 -6.60
CA LEU A 50 23.71 14.11 -6.72
C LEU A 50 24.72 15.27 -6.83
N PRO A 51 24.45 16.30 -7.65
CA PRO A 51 25.21 17.55 -7.66
C PRO A 51 25.35 18.11 -6.24
N PRO A 52 26.46 18.76 -5.86
CA PRO A 52 26.67 19.28 -4.50
C PRO A 52 25.87 20.55 -4.20
N ASP A 53 25.46 21.29 -5.23
CA ASP A 53 24.60 22.45 -5.08
C ASP A 53 23.12 22.05 -5.11
N ILE A 54 22.33 22.61 -4.19
CA ILE A 54 20.89 22.31 -4.09
C ILE A 54 20.12 22.99 -5.21
N LEU A 55 20.59 24.13 -5.70
CA LEU A 55 19.89 24.84 -6.76
C LEU A 55 19.99 24.08 -8.07
N SER A 56 21.16 23.53 -8.40
CA SER A 56 21.29 22.63 -9.55
C SER A 56 20.51 21.34 -9.38
N LEU A 57 20.37 20.82 -8.16
CA LEU A 57 19.54 19.65 -7.85
C LEU A 57 18.06 19.85 -8.22
N ARG A 58 17.55 21.08 -8.11
CA ARG A 58 16.15 21.39 -8.39
C ARG A 58 15.84 21.33 -9.89
N ASP A 59 16.79 21.74 -10.71
CA ASP A 59 16.63 21.85 -12.16
C ASP A 59 17.23 20.63 -12.88
N ASP A 60 17.66 19.61 -12.12
CA ASP A 60 18.22 18.38 -12.66
C ASP A 60 17.12 17.48 -13.26
N PRO A 61 17.11 17.27 -14.59
CA PRO A 61 16.11 16.42 -15.22
C PRO A 61 16.15 14.97 -14.72
N ALA A 62 17.32 14.46 -14.32
CA ALA A 62 17.47 13.08 -13.85
C ALA A 62 16.76 12.80 -12.52
N LEU A 63 16.45 13.85 -11.74
CA LEU A 63 15.68 13.75 -10.50
C LEU A 63 14.17 13.88 -10.71
N LEU A 64 13.78 14.55 -11.79
CA LEU A 64 12.39 14.80 -12.16
C LEU A 64 11.87 13.74 -13.14
N GLU A 65 12.75 12.92 -13.69
CA GLU A 65 12.37 11.70 -14.38
C GLU A 65 11.73 10.74 -13.38
N ASP A 66 10.43 10.53 -13.53
CA ASP A 66 9.74 9.40 -12.93
C ASP A 66 10.51 8.14 -13.32
N VAL A 67 11.18 7.51 -12.34
CA VAL A 67 11.98 6.27 -12.42
C VAL A 67 11.21 5.07 -13.00
N TRP A 68 9.99 5.26 -13.49
CA TRP A 68 9.07 4.22 -13.91
C TRP A 68 8.73 4.22 -15.39
N LEU A 69 9.25 5.15 -16.21
CA LEU A 69 8.96 5.19 -17.66
C LEU A 69 10.10 5.74 -18.53
N GLY A 70 11.34 5.82 -18.01
CA GLY A 70 12.49 6.01 -18.89
C GLY A 70 12.45 4.91 -19.95
N SER A 71 12.40 5.31 -21.23
CA SER A 71 12.30 4.41 -22.37
C SER A 71 13.39 3.35 -22.26
N THR A 72 13.05 2.19 -21.70
CA THR A 72 13.93 1.04 -21.72
C THR A 72 14.21 0.75 -23.18
N GLU A 73 15.49 0.68 -23.56
CA GLU A 73 15.86 0.33 -24.93
C GLU A 73 15.25 -1.05 -25.24
N GLY A 74 14.16 -1.07 -26.01
CA GLY A 74 13.34 -2.26 -26.20
C GLY A 74 11.91 -1.94 -26.61
N ASN A 75 11.18 -2.99 -27.03
CA ASN A 75 9.78 -2.86 -27.43
C ASN A 75 8.91 -2.58 -26.19
N THR A 76 8.07 -1.55 -26.22
CA THR A 76 7.19 -1.19 -25.09
C THR A 76 6.31 -2.39 -24.71
N PRO A 77 6.29 -2.82 -23.43
CA PRO A 77 5.56 -4.02 -23.05
C PRO A 77 4.06 -3.85 -23.31
N LEU A 78 3.38 -4.92 -23.75
CA LEU A 78 1.99 -4.85 -24.20
C LEU A 78 0.99 -4.42 -23.12
N TRP A 79 1.27 -4.71 -21.84
CA TRP A 79 0.43 -4.21 -20.75
C TRP A 79 0.49 -2.68 -20.62
N LEU A 80 1.56 -2.04 -21.13
CA LEU A 80 1.71 -0.59 -21.14
C LEU A 80 1.20 0.02 -22.45
N SER A 81 1.44 -0.62 -23.60
CA SER A 81 1.06 -0.09 -24.92
C SER A 81 -0.35 -0.46 -25.38
N ASP A 82 -0.82 -1.70 -25.16
CA ASP A 82 -2.11 -2.20 -25.64
C ASP A 82 -3.23 -2.05 -24.59
N PRO A 83 -4.27 -1.23 -24.84
CA PRO A 83 -5.44 -1.12 -23.97
C PRO A 83 -6.17 -2.45 -23.75
N LYS A 84 -6.23 -3.34 -24.75
CA LYS A 84 -6.92 -4.62 -24.65
C LYS A 84 -6.25 -5.54 -23.64
N VAL A 85 -4.91 -5.56 -23.62
CA VAL A 85 -4.14 -6.33 -22.63
C VAL A 85 -4.41 -5.83 -21.22
N ARG A 86 -4.47 -4.51 -21.01
CA ARG A 86 -4.85 -3.95 -19.69
C ARG A 86 -6.25 -4.32 -19.26
N ILE A 87 -7.21 -4.27 -20.18
CA ILE A 87 -8.59 -4.69 -19.90
C ILE A 87 -8.61 -6.17 -19.53
N GLY A 88 -7.89 -7.02 -20.26
CA GLY A 88 -7.75 -8.44 -19.96
C GLY A 88 -7.18 -8.71 -18.56
N ILE A 89 -6.09 -8.05 -18.19
CA ILE A 89 -5.48 -8.17 -16.85
C ILE A 89 -6.48 -7.77 -15.76
N ARG A 90 -7.16 -6.64 -15.92
CA ARG A 90 -8.18 -6.19 -14.95
C ARG A 90 -9.35 -7.16 -14.87
N ALA A 91 -9.81 -7.70 -16.00
CA ALA A 91 -10.88 -8.68 -16.04
C ALA A 91 -10.50 -9.98 -15.31
N MET A 92 -9.26 -10.45 -15.48
CA MET A 92 -8.73 -11.60 -14.73
C MET A 92 -8.75 -11.36 -13.22
N HIS A 93 -8.24 -10.21 -12.76
CA HIS A 93 -8.29 -9.86 -11.34
C HIS A 93 -9.71 -9.72 -10.80
N LEU A 94 -10.63 -9.17 -11.61
CA LEU A 94 -12.03 -9.07 -11.23
C LEU A 94 -12.66 -10.46 -11.05
N LEU A 95 -12.37 -11.40 -11.96
CA LEU A 95 -12.85 -12.77 -11.87
C LEU A 95 -12.37 -13.46 -10.59
N ASP A 96 -11.07 -13.33 -10.28
CA ASP A 96 -10.49 -13.88 -9.04
C ASP A 96 -11.16 -13.29 -7.80
N ARG A 97 -11.40 -11.97 -7.80
CA ARG A 97 -12.14 -11.30 -6.71
C ARG A 97 -13.58 -11.79 -6.61
N CYS A 98 -14.29 -12.00 -7.71
CA CYS A 98 -15.64 -12.56 -7.69
C CYS A 98 -15.66 -13.96 -7.07
N ASN A 99 -14.65 -14.79 -7.36
CA ASN A 99 -14.53 -16.13 -6.77
C ASN A 99 -14.26 -16.07 -5.26
N GLU A 100 -13.33 -15.22 -4.84
CA GLU A 100 -13.02 -14.97 -3.43
C GLU A 100 -14.27 -14.49 -2.66
N GLU A 101 -14.97 -13.49 -3.21
CA GLU A 101 -16.17 -12.90 -2.63
C GLU A 101 -17.30 -13.93 -2.52
N SER A 102 -17.51 -14.72 -3.57
CA SER A 102 -18.51 -15.80 -3.57
C SER A 102 -18.23 -16.84 -2.49
N ALA A 103 -16.96 -17.19 -2.26
CA ALA A 103 -16.58 -18.09 -1.18
C ALA A 103 -16.79 -17.46 0.19
N ARG A 104 -16.51 -16.16 0.36
CA ARG A 104 -16.76 -15.44 1.61
C ARG A 104 -18.26 -15.38 1.93
N LEU A 105 -19.08 -14.97 0.96
CA LEU A 105 -20.54 -14.87 1.11
C LEU A 105 -21.17 -16.22 1.47
N LYS A 106 -20.72 -17.33 0.87
CA LYS A 106 -21.19 -18.67 1.23
C LYS A 106 -20.90 -18.99 2.71
N ARG A 107 -19.70 -18.67 3.21
CA ARG A 107 -19.35 -18.89 4.62
C ARG A 107 -20.20 -18.02 5.54
N GLU A 108 -20.35 -16.73 5.24
CA GLU A 108 -21.17 -15.80 6.02
C GLU A 108 -22.64 -16.25 6.05
N HIS A 109 -23.19 -16.65 4.91
CA HIS A 109 -24.55 -17.18 4.82
C HIS A 109 -24.76 -18.41 5.70
N SER A 110 -23.86 -19.40 5.64
CA SER A 110 -23.95 -20.59 6.49
C SER A 110 -23.87 -20.23 7.98
N GLN A 111 -22.93 -19.35 8.36
CA GLN A 111 -22.78 -18.91 9.75
C GLN A 111 -24.03 -18.20 10.27
N LEU A 112 -24.62 -17.29 9.49
CA LEU A 112 -25.84 -16.58 9.87
C LEU A 112 -27.02 -17.55 10.00
N THR A 113 -27.15 -18.50 9.08
CA THR A 113 -28.22 -19.49 9.09
C THR A 113 -28.11 -20.42 10.30
N ASP A 114 -26.91 -20.94 10.56
CA ASP A 114 -26.64 -21.81 11.72
C ASP A 114 -26.91 -21.08 13.03
N TRP A 115 -26.43 -19.83 13.15
CA TRP A 115 -26.69 -18.99 14.31
C TRP A 115 -28.19 -18.80 14.53
N LEU A 116 -28.93 -18.46 13.47
CA LEU A 116 -30.37 -18.22 13.54
C LEU A 116 -31.12 -19.49 14.00
N VAL A 117 -30.83 -20.63 13.37
CA VAL A 117 -31.46 -21.92 13.73
C VAL A 117 -31.17 -22.29 15.18
N ASN A 118 -29.93 -22.17 15.63
CA ASN A 118 -29.54 -22.48 16.99
C ASN A 118 -30.17 -21.52 18.01
N HIS A 119 -30.26 -20.23 17.66
CA HIS A 119 -30.92 -19.24 18.50
C HIS A 119 -32.42 -19.54 18.64
N TRP A 120 -33.11 -19.83 17.53
CA TRP A 120 -34.51 -20.22 17.56
C TRP A 120 -34.77 -21.46 18.41
N LYS A 121 -33.96 -22.51 18.26
CA LYS A 121 -34.07 -23.72 19.10
C LYS A 121 -33.95 -23.40 20.59
N ARG A 122 -32.99 -22.54 20.97
CA ARG A 122 -32.83 -22.10 22.36
C ARG A 122 -34.02 -21.30 22.88
N VAL A 123 -34.54 -20.37 22.09
CA VAL A 123 -35.71 -19.57 22.48
C VAL A 123 -36.94 -20.46 22.66
N GLN A 124 -37.13 -21.47 21.80
CA GLN A 124 -38.23 -22.42 21.95
C GLN A 124 -38.07 -23.28 23.21
N LEU A 125 -36.86 -23.79 23.48
CA LEU A 125 -36.58 -24.56 24.69
C LEU A 125 -36.85 -23.74 25.97
N MET A 126 -36.41 -22.47 26.01
CA MET A 126 -36.69 -21.56 27.12
C MET A 126 -38.19 -21.30 27.34
N LYS A 127 -39.01 -21.35 26.29
CA LYS A 127 -40.48 -21.19 26.40
C LYS A 127 -41.18 -22.45 26.90
N VAL A 128 -40.61 -23.63 26.66
CA VAL A 128 -41.17 -24.92 27.09
C VAL A 128 -40.84 -25.21 28.55
N ASP A 129 -39.70 -24.72 29.06
CA ASP A 129 -39.19 -25.13 30.38
C ASP A 129 -39.68 -24.31 31.60
N ASP A 130 -40.16 -23.06 31.49
CA ASP A 130 -40.89 -22.34 32.59
C ASP A 130 -41.41 -20.95 32.15
N PRO A 131 -42.68 -20.56 32.40
CA PRO A 131 -43.20 -19.21 32.11
C PRO A 131 -42.60 -18.04 32.93
N ARG A 132 -41.58 -18.23 33.79
CA ARG A 132 -41.03 -17.15 34.65
C ARG A 132 -39.51 -16.92 34.64
N MET A 133 -38.75 -17.60 33.78
CA MET A 133 -37.27 -17.52 33.85
C MET A 133 -36.67 -16.38 33.01
N PHE A 134 -36.69 -15.15 33.55
CA PHE A 134 -35.80 -14.06 33.12
C PHE A 134 -34.75 -13.77 34.19
N THR A 135 -33.94 -14.76 34.57
CA THR A 135 -32.75 -14.52 35.40
C THR A 135 -31.64 -15.48 34.99
N GLY A 136 -30.72 -15.05 34.13
CA GLY A 136 -29.58 -15.89 33.77
C GLY A 136 -28.65 -15.24 32.74
N SER A 137 -27.71 -14.43 33.25
CA SER A 137 -26.46 -13.98 32.65
C SER A 137 -26.19 -14.43 31.20
N MET A 138 -26.25 -13.47 30.27
CA MET A 138 -25.77 -13.65 28.89
C MET A 138 -24.23 -13.71 28.86
N SER A 139 -23.65 -14.80 29.35
CA SER A 139 -22.26 -15.16 29.09
C SER A 139 -22.21 -16.23 28.00
N GLY A 140 -22.57 -15.82 26.79
CA GLY A 140 -22.40 -16.62 25.59
C GLY A 140 -21.65 -15.73 24.60
N ALA A 141 -20.37 -16.00 24.40
CA ALA A 141 -19.54 -15.29 23.45
C ALA A 141 -20.29 -15.17 22.12
N PHE A 142 -20.64 -13.94 21.75
CA PHE A 142 -21.01 -13.63 20.38
C PHE A 142 -19.85 -14.11 19.51
N PRO A 143 -20.06 -14.96 18.48
CA PRO A 143 -19.05 -15.09 17.47
C PRO A 143 -18.89 -13.70 16.86
N LEU A 144 -17.77 -13.06 17.15
CA LEU A 144 -17.36 -11.82 16.50
C LEU A 144 -17.48 -12.08 15.00
N ILE A 145 -18.43 -11.40 14.37
CA ILE A 145 -18.52 -11.33 12.91
C ILE A 145 -17.27 -10.57 12.48
N SER A 146 -16.20 -11.32 12.28
CA SER A 146 -14.93 -10.82 11.78
C SER A 146 -15.10 -10.61 10.28
N PHE A 147 -15.53 -9.40 9.90
CA PHE A 147 -15.28 -8.89 8.55
C PHE A 147 -13.76 -8.71 8.42
N ARG A 148 -13.14 -9.60 7.64
CA ARG A 148 -11.77 -9.42 7.16
C ARG A 148 -11.81 -9.24 5.65
#